data_AF-A0A845YA80-F1
#
_entry.id   AF-A0A845YA80-F1
#
_cell.length_a   1.000
_cell.length_b   1.000
_cell.length_c   1.000
_cell.angle_alpha   90.00
_cell.angle_beta   90.00
_cell.angle_gamma   90.00
#
_symmetry.space_group_name_H-M   'P 1'
#
loop_
_entity.id
_entity.type
_entity.pdbx_description
1 polymer ?
#
loop_
_entity_poly.entity_id
_entity_poly.type
_entity_poly.pdbx_seq_one_letter_code
_entity_poly.pdbx_strand_id
1 'polypeptide(L)'
;MSGPRLGRPPKNVSQSEKRQASEDERIRNRVEGKFGTSKRRYGLNRVMAKLPHTSETVIAITLVTSFNSFFPNIKNHCHLPYIPLATNGNT
;
A
#
# COMPACT_ATOMS: atom_id res chain seq x y z
N MET A 1 3.35 -8.44 -5.01
CA MET A 1 3.34 -6.99 -4.69
C MET A 1 4.71 -6.64 -4.12
N SER A 2 5.74 -6.60 -4.99
CA SER A 2 7.11 -6.26 -4.62
C SER A 2 7.49 -5.01 -5.38
N GLY A 3 8.22 -4.10 -4.75
CA GLY A 3 8.78 -2.92 -5.40
C GLY A 3 9.71 -3.28 -6.57
N PRO A 4 10.22 -2.26 -7.29
CA PRO A 4 11.12 -2.46 -8.42
C PRO A 4 12.23 -3.46 -8.09
N ARG A 5 12.59 -4.34 -9.04
CA ARG A 5 13.65 -5.33 -8.85
C ARG A 5 14.91 -4.61 -8.35
N LEU A 6 15.49 -5.10 -7.26
CA LEU A 6 16.72 -4.54 -6.71
C LEU A 6 17.86 -4.72 -7.73
N GLY A 7 18.71 -3.72 -7.86
CA GLY A 7 19.83 -3.73 -8.81
C GLY A 7 19.53 -3.08 -10.16
N ARG A 8 20.29 -3.45 -11.20
CA ARG A 8 20.19 -2.83 -12.52
C ARG A 8 18.86 -3.21 -13.20
N PRO A 9 18.08 -2.24 -13.68
CA PRO A 9 16.83 -2.53 -14.38
C PRO A 9 17.09 -3.31 -15.69
N PRO A 10 16.23 -4.28 -16.03
CA PRO A 10 16.39 -5.07 -17.24
C PRO A 10 16.21 -4.21 -18.50
N LYS A 11 17.00 -4.51 -19.54
CA LYS A 11 17.04 -3.74 -20.80
C LYS A 11 15.72 -3.80 -21.57
N ASN A 12 15.01 -4.93 -21.49
CA ASN A 12 13.70 -5.15 -22.08
C ASN A 12 12.70 -5.42 -20.96
N VAL A 13 11.79 -4.47 -20.73
CA VAL A 13 10.68 -4.61 -19.78
C VAL A 13 9.40 -4.67 -20.59
N SER A 14 8.58 -5.70 -20.38
CA SER A 14 7.30 -5.82 -21.08
C SER A 14 6.37 -4.66 -20.69
N GLN A 15 5.47 -4.26 -21.60
CA GLN A 15 4.51 -3.19 -21.29
C GLN A 15 3.57 -3.56 -20.13
N SER A 16 3.26 -4.85 -19.96
CA SER A 16 2.45 -5.36 -18.85
C SER A 16 3.15 -5.21 -17.50
N GLU A 17 4.45 -5.55 -17.41
CA GLU A 17 5.24 -5.37 -16.19
C GLU A 17 5.35 -3.89 -15.79
N LYS A 18 5.51 -2.99 -16.77
CA LYS A 18 5.53 -1.54 -16.49
C LYS A 18 4.19 -1.03 -15.94
N ARG A 19 3.07 -1.51 -16.50
CA ARG A 19 1.72 -1.15 -16.03
C ARG A 19 1.50 -1.68 -14.60
N GLN A 20 1.86 -2.93 -14.35
CA GLN A 20 1.76 -3.52 -13.01
C GLN A 20 2.58 -2.73 -11.98
N ALA A 21 3.83 -2.40 -12.31
CA ALA A 21 4.69 -1.62 -11.41
C ALA A 21 4.10 -0.23 -11.11
N SER A 22 3.48 0.43 -12.11
CA SER A 22 2.80 1.72 -11.91
C SER A 22 1.59 1.60 -11.00
N GLU A 23 0.75 0.56 -11.14
CA GLU A 23 -0.41 0.37 -10.27
C GLU A 23 0.01 0.01 -8.84
N ASP A 24 1.00 -0.87 -8.68
CA ASP A 24 1.58 -1.22 -7.37
C ASP A 24 2.13 0.03 -6.67
N GLU A 25 2.83 0.89 -7.41
CA GLU A 25 3.39 2.14 -6.92
C GLU A 25 2.30 3.15 -6.50
N ARG A 26 1.20 3.24 -7.25
CA ARG A 26 0.04 4.07 -6.88
C ARG A 26 -0.62 3.60 -5.59
N ILE A 27 -0.80 2.29 -5.44
CA ILE A 27 -1.35 1.69 -4.23
C ILE A 27 -0.42 1.99 -3.05
N ARG A 28 0.89 1.78 -3.23
CA ARG A 28 1.91 2.05 -2.22
C ARG A 28 1.90 3.51 -1.77
N ASN A 29 1.95 4.45 -2.70
CA ASN A 29 1.91 5.89 -2.42
C ASN A 29 0.63 6.30 -1.68
N ARG A 30 -0.51 5.72 -2.07
CA ARG A 30 -1.79 5.96 -1.39
C ARG A 30 -1.78 5.45 0.05
N VAL A 31 -1.23 4.26 0.29
CA VAL A 31 -1.12 3.67 1.64
C VAL A 31 -0.13 4.47 2.49
N GLU A 32 1.09 4.70 2.00
CA GLU A 32 2.14 5.43 2.70
C GLU A 32 1.73 6.88 3.02
N GLY A 33 1.06 7.56 2.09
CA GLY A 33 0.53 8.90 2.32
C GLY A 33 -0.49 8.94 3.48
N LYS A 34 -1.30 7.88 3.62
CA LYS A 34 -2.29 7.80 4.70
C LYS A 34 -1.65 7.51 6.05
N PHE A 35 -0.68 6.59 6.10
CA PHE A 35 0.14 6.38 7.29
C PHE A 35 0.93 7.64 7.65
N GLY A 36 1.45 8.37 6.66
CA GLY A 36 2.11 9.66 6.86
C GLY A 36 1.19 10.70 7.51
N THR A 37 -0.07 10.77 7.07
CA THR A 37 -1.09 11.65 7.67
C THR A 37 -1.42 11.22 9.10
N SER A 38 -1.57 9.92 9.34
CA SER A 38 -1.82 9.37 10.69
C SER A 38 -0.70 9.72 11.66
N LYS A 39 0.55 9.63 11.20
CA LYS A 39 1.76 10.01 11.96
C LYS A 39 1.88 11.51 12.20
N ARG A 40 1.70 12.35 11.17
CA ARG A 40 1.92 13.81 11.23
C ARG A 40 0.71 14.57 11.79
N ARG A 41 -0.48 14.32 11.25
CA ARG A 41 -1.70 15.08 11.58
C ARG A 41 -2.42 14.55 12.81
N TYR A 42 -2.44 13.22 12.99
CA TYR A 42 -3.13 12.59 14.11
C TYR A 42 -2.18 12.13 15.23
N GLY A 43 -0.90 12.48 15.15
CA GLY A 43 0.03 12.32 16.27
C GLY A 43 0.43 10.86 16.58
N LEU A 44 0.25 9.91 15.66
CA LEU A 44 0.59 8.50 15.90
C LEU A 44 2.08 8.29 16.29
N ASN A 45 2.98 9.20 15.89
CA ASN A 45 4.39 9.17 16.29
C ASN A 45 4.65 9.64 17.74
N ARG A 46 3.64 10.15 18.45
CA ARG A 46 3.77 10.77 19.78
C ARG A 46 2.76 10.20 20.77
N VAL A 47 2.53 8.89 20.73
CA VAL A 47 1.69 8.21 21.71
C VAL A 47 2.50 8.02 23.00
N MET A 48 2.16 8.76 24.04
CA MET A 48 2.85 8.78 25.34
C MET A 48 2.00 8.14 26.46
N ALA A 49 1.05 7.28 26.10
CA ALA A 49 0.18 6.63 27.08
C ALA A 49 1.01 5.68 27.98
N LYS A 50 0.78 5.75 29.30
CA LYS A 50 1.58 5.06 30.31
C LYS A 50 1.33 3.54 30.36
N LEU A 51 0.12 3.09 30.02
CA LEU A 51 -0.27 1.68 30.07
C LEU A 51 -0.46 1.11 28.65
N PRO A 52 -0.16 -0.18 28.44
CA PRO A 52 -0.20 -0.81 27.13
C PRO A 52 -1.59 -0.75 26.50
N HIS A 53 -2.64 -1.12 27.23
CA HIS A 53 -4.02 -1.12 26.72
C HIS A 53 -4.48 0.29 26.30
N THR A 54 -4.06 1.34 27.02
CA THR A 54 -4.40 2.72 26.66
C THR A 54 -3.66 3.14 25.39
N SER A 55 -2.39 2.76 25.25
CA SER A 55 -1.59 3.04 24.05
C SER A 55 -2.18 2.36 22.80
N GLU A 56 -2.60 1.10 22.92
CA GLU A 56 -3.28 0.35 21.87
C GLU A 56 -4.61 1.00 21.48
N THR A 57 -5.41 1.43 22.47
CA THR A 57 -6.68 2.12 22.23
C THR A 57 -6.47 3.44 21.46
N VAL A 58 -5.47 4.25 21.86
CA VAL A 58 -5.14 5.50 21.17
C VAL A 58 -4.69 5.24 19.73
N ILE A 59 -3.87 4.22 19.51
CA ILE A 59 -3.44 3.80 18.17
C ILE A 59 -4.64 3.37 17.33
N ALA A 60 -5.50 2.50 17.87
CA ALA A 60 -6.68 1.98 17.17
C ALA A 60 -7.65 3.11 16.78
N ILE A 61 -7.99 4.00 17.71
CA ILE A 61 -8.88 5.16 17.43
C ILE A 61 -8.26 6.06 16.36
N THR A 62 -6.96 6.34 16.47
CA THR A 62 -6.24 7.17 15.48
C THR A 62 -6.31 6.57 14.08
N LEU A 63 -6.14 5.25 13.95
CA LEU A 63 -6.28 4.55 12.68
C LEU A 63 -7.73 4.58 12.19
N VAL A 64 -8.73 4.37 13.05
CA VAL A 64 -10.14 4.51 12.64
C VAL A 64 -10.41 5.92 12.11
N THR A 65 -10.16 6.97 12.89
CA THR A 65 -10.44 8.35 12.50
C THR A 65 -9.70 8.78 11.25
N SER A 66 -8.42 8.43 11.13
CA SER A 66 -7.64 8.79 9.94
C SER A 66 -8.15 8.04 8.71
N PHE A 67 -8.43 6.73 8.78
CA PHE A 67 -8.85 5.93 7.63
C PHE A 67 -10.32 6.13 7.22
N ASN A 68 -11.19 6.72 8.05
CA ASN A 68 -12.56 7.05 7.62
C ASN A 68 -12.61 7.93 6.36
N SER A 69 -11.62 8.81 6.14
CA SER A 69 -11.51 9.60 4.89
C SER A 69 -10.88 8.83 3.70
N PHE A 70 -10.56 7.54 3.85
CA PHE A 70 -9.93 6.67 2.85
C PHE A 70 -10.93 5.81 2.06
N PHE A 71 -12.11 5.55 2.65
CA PHE A 71 -13.13 4.64 2.14
C PHE A 71 -14.26 5.22 1.26
N PRO A 72 -14.22 6.42 0.64
CA PRO A 72 -15.37 6.81 -0.19
C PRO A 72 -15.59 5.92 -1.43
N ASN A 73 -14.60 5.16 -1.91
CA ASN A 73 -14.82 4.17 -2.96
C ASN A 73 -13.60 3.25 -3.18
N ILE A 74 -13.62 2.02 -2.66
CA ILE A 74 -12.67 0.96 -3.05
C ILE A 74 -13.26 0.06 -4.15
N LYS A 75 -14.50 0.34 -4.61
CA LYS A 75 -15.18 -0.53 -5.58
C LYS A 75 -14.83 -0.26 -7.05
N ASN A 76 -14.10 0.82 -7.38
CA ASN A 76 -13.95 1.24 -8.79
C ASN A 76 -12.53 1.35 -9.34
N HIS A 77 -11.46 0.94 -8.62
CA HIS A 77 -10.09 1.18 -9.14
C HIS A 77 -9.18 -0.02 -9.32
N CYS A 78 -9.61 -1.25 -9.06
CA CYS A 78 -8.73 -2.40 -9.26
C CYS A 78 -9.52 -3.63 -9.73
N HIS A 79 -10.04 -3.59 -10.97
CA HIS A 79 -10.24 -4.85 -11.68
C HIS A 79 -8.84 -5.39 -11.96
N LEU A 80 -8.35 -6.28 -11.09
CA LEU A 80 -7.12 -7.02 -11.31
C LEU A 80 -7.35 -7.93 -12.52
N PRO A 81 -6.75 -7.69 -13.71
CA PRO A 81 -6.68 -8.76 -14.68
C PRO A 81 -5.76 -9.82 -14.07
N TYR A 82 -6.34 -10.95 -13.69
CA TYR A 82 -5.60 -12.16 -13.41
C TYR A 82 -4.81 -12.52 -14.68
N ILE A 83 -3.50 -12.27 -14.68
CA ILE A 83 -2.61 -12.70 -15.76
C ILE A 83 -2.29 -14.16 -15.49
N PRO A 84 -2.67 -15.12 -16.35
CA PRO A 84 -2.27 -16.51 -16.19
C PRO A 84 -0.73 -16.56 -16.25
N LEU A 85 -0.12 -17.19 -15.26
CA LEU A 85 1.29 -17.55 -15.32
C LEU A 85 1.50 -18.31 -16.62
N ALA A 86 2.35 -17.77 -17.50
CA ALA A 86 2.74 -18.46 -18.71
C ALA A 86 3.28 -19.84 -18.30
N THR A 87 2.48 -20.87 -18.56
CA THR A 87 2.95 -22.25 -18.59
C THR A 87 4.04 -22.27 -19.63
N ASN A 88 5.29 -22.32 -19.19
CA ASN A 88 6.38 -22.71 -20.08
C ASN A 88 6.12 -24.16 -20.46
N GLY A 89 5.38 -24.35 -21.54
CA GLY A 89 5.55 -25.51 -22.38
C GLY A 89 6.98 -25.44 -22.90
N ASN A 90 7.83 -26.30 -22.37
CA ASN A 90 8.87 -26.86 -23.20
C ASN A 90 9.08 -28.31 -22.79
N THR A 91 9.05 -29.14 -23.82
CA THR A 91 9.62 -30.49 -23.90
C THR A 91 10.96 -30.64 -23.19
#